data_AF-A0A355TTS3-F1
#
_entry.id   AF-A0A355TTS3-F1
#
_cell.length_a   1.000
_cell.length_b   1.000
_cell.length_c   1.000
_cell.angle_alpha   90.00
_cell.angle_beta   90.00
_cell.angle_gamma   90.00
#
_symmetry.space_group_name_H-M   'P 1'
#
loop_
_entity.id
_entity.type
_entity.pdbx_description
1 polymer ?
#
loop_
_entity_poly.entity_id
_entity_poly.type
_entity_poly.pdbx_seq_one_letter_code
_entity_poly.pdbx_strand_id
1 'polypeptide(L)'
;MITPTKTPSFPFTQKQYFPFSISVGGGKREKSKAIEQYFLTNDKNERDGFHFDLNNQKVSLRVADLDGQYTTGSSNEFTFNQDIILNDPALYCPLSELPPQGSVEEDRLFQRLYAKLPFIWEALKHTSNIKETVVVVPSLTLDAEELRKIEGIEYYEERLLFLLIQLANPNTEVIFVTSQPIRDRIVDYYLQLLPGVPYSHARRRLHLYNVNDASRDKSLTQKVLERPAILQRIRNHTMHSQVAHLSVFNVTPAEKSLSVALGLPLMGADPKFLHYGTKSGSRKLFKECNVLCPFGYEDIRDEQEIAEAIVDLYFAKPNVKRAVVKINEGFSGEGNAIYKFNELLNIEPIADNWTKAVELVRRDLPRHLKMQAVNLPYTDFISKFEQMQGIVEEFLEGVEKSSPSVQTRIVPPQEVQIISTHDQIMGGEDGQVFLGCRFPAAHPFQAVLHSGGLKIGKRLAREGLVERVSIDYMAVPSIPERPVSADNPWKLYAIEINMRKGGTTHPLRTLQFLTGGHYNPNTGLFTTPRGSTKYYVASDNLISEKYKRLLPEDLIDIITYAKLHFNSTTNTGVIFHMIGAVSQYGKFGVTCIGNTPAEAQDFYDKTVRIIQQESTTTRWLI
;
A
#
# COMPACT_ATOMS: atom_id res chain seq x y z
N MET A 1 17.20 41.91 42.86
CA MET A 1 17.99 41.23 43.91
C MET A 1 18.23 39.81 43.44
N ILE A 2 19.50 39.38 43.37
CA ILE A 2 20.09 38.29 44.18
C ILE A 2 19.69 36.86 43.74
N THR A 3 20.47 36.36 42.78
CA THR A 3 21.08 35.00 42.60
C THR A 3 20.46 33.69 43.15
N PRO A 4 20.63 32.56 42.42
CA PRO A 4 20.14 31.22 42.79
C PRO A 4 21.17 30.30 43.50
N THR A 5 20.68 29.18 44.06
CA THR A 5 21.44 28.03 44.60
C THR A 5 20.54 26.77 44.57
N LYS A 6 21.00 25.51 44.48
CA LYS A 6 22.35 24.90 44.31
C LYS A 6 22.18 23.43 43.86
N THR A 7 23.21 22.84 43.26
CA THR A 7 23.38 21.38 43.07
C THR A 7 24.25 20.75 44.17
N PRO A 8 24.05 19.45 44.43
CA PRO A 8 25.13 18.48 44.74
C PRO A 8 25.03 17.26 43.80
N SER A 9 26.04 16.81 43.05
CA SER A 9 27.42 16.35 43.38
C SER A 9 27.51 14.88 43.82
N PHE A 10 28.14 14.04 42.99
CA PHE A 10 28.47 12.62 43.23
C PHE A 10 29.48 12.40 44.37
N PRO A 11 29.64 11.14 44.81
CA PRO A 11 30.99 10.55 44.88
C PRO A 11 31.14 9.20 44.13
N PHE A 12 32.38 8.85 43.81
CA PHE A 12 32.84 7.58 43.23
C PHE A 12 33.73 6.84 44.25
N THR A 13 33.73 5.49 44.25
CA THR A 13 34.79 4.66 44.89
C THR A 13 35.04 3.36 44.10
N GLN A 14 36.16 2.67 44.35
CA GLN A 14 36.78 1.70 43.43
C GLN A 14 36.91 0.25 43.97
N LYS A 15 36.89 -0.71 43.03
CA LYS A 15 37.69 -1.97 42.93
C LYS A 15 37.85 -2.93 44.15
N GLN A 16 37.59 -4.23 43.91
CA GLN A 16 38.59 -5.34 43.85
C GLN A 16 37.87 -6.66 43.44
N TYR A 17 38.21 -7.34 42.33
CA TYR A 17 39.33 -8.28 42.01
C TYR A 17 39.03 -9.80 42.29
N PHE A 18 38.95 -10.59 41.19
CA PHE A 18 39.44 -11.97 40.87
C PHE A 18 39.94 -12.95 41.98
N PRO A 19 40.03 -14.32 41.78
CA PRO A 19 40.47 -14.98 40.50
C PRO A 19 40.04 -16.46 40.17
N PHE A 20 40.52 -16.95 38.99
CA PHE A 20 40.90 -18.35 38.61
C PHE A 20 39.82 -19.46 38.44
N SER A 21 40.04 -20.56 37.69
CA SER A 21 41.20 -21.07 36.88
C SER A 21 40.81 -21.96 35.67
N ILE A 22 41.82 -22.38 34.86
CA ILE A 22 41.77 -22.98 33.51
C ILE A 22 42.01 -24.52 33.51
N SER A 23 41.37 -25.28 32.60
CA SER A 23 41.90 -26.49 31.92
C SER A 23 41.00 -26.87 30.71
N VAL A 24 41.36 -27.37 29.52
CA VAL A 24 42.60 -27.81 28.80
C VAL A 24 42.77 -29.34 28.57
N GLY A 25 42.79 -29.74 27.28
CA GLY A 25 43.13 -31.09 26.75
C GLY A 25 41.94 -31.88 26.17
N GLY A 26 42.03 -32.66 25.07
CA GLY A 26 43.07 -32.78 24.03
C GLY A 26 43.19 -34.21 23.44
N GLY A 27 42.98 -34.44 22.12
CA GLY A 27 43.28 -35.76 21.51
C GLY A 27 42.62 -36.20 20.18
N LYS A 28 43.13 -35.71 19.03
CA LYS A 28 43.35 -36.38 17.72
C LYS A 28 42.47 -37.56 17.18
N ARG A 29 42.12 -37.43 15.87
CA ARG A 29 41.89 -38.48 14.80
C ARG A 29 40.52 -39.20 14.81
N GLU A 30 39.95 -39.64 13.67
CA GLU A 30 40.40 -39.63 12.25
C GLU A 30 39.21 -39.59 11.23
N LYS A 31 39.45 -39.07 9.99
CA LYS A 31 38.73 -39.27 8.69
C LYS A 31 37.17 -39.29 8.69
N SER A 32 36.47 -38.47 7.90
CA SER A 32 36.55 -38.49 6.42
C SER A 32 35.95 -37.23 5.72
N LYS A 33 36.15 -37.17 4.39
CA LYS A 33 35.72 -36.18 3.37
C LYS A 33 34.22 -35.78 3.43
N ALA A 34 33.79 -34.59 3.00
CA ALA A 34 34.47 -33.39 2.46
C ALA A 34 33.52 -32.15 2.47
N ILE A 35 33.99 -31.03 1.88
CA ILE A 35 33.31 -29.73 1.67
C ILE A 35 33.34 -28.81 2.89
N GLU A 36 34.39 -27.98 3.01
CA GLU A 36 34.32 -26.71 3.74
C GLU A 36 35.20 -25.61 3.12
N GLN A 37 34.59 -24.42 3.05
CA GLN A 37 35.13 -23.07 3.28
C GLN A 37 36.46 -22.60 2.64
N TYR A 38 36.31 -21.60 1.77
CA TYR A 38 37.27 -20.50 1.61
C TYR A 38 37.05 -19.48 2.75
N PHE A 39 37.92 -19.44 3.76
CA PHE A 39 38.11 -18.27 4.65
C PHE A 39 39.40 -18.39 5.47
N LEU A 40 39.95 -17.24 5.92
CA LEU A 40 41.25 -17.04 6.60
C LEU A 40 42.44 -17.34 5.66
N THR A 41 43.35 -16.41 5.37
CA THR A 41 44.14 -15.64 6.35
C THR A 41 44.62 -14.29 5.84
N ASN A 42 44.63 -13.27 6.71
CA ASN A 42 45.88 -12.67 7.22
C ASN A 42 45.60 -11.70 8.38
N ASP A 43 46.64 -11.36 9.15
CA ASP A 43 46.55 -10.70 10.45
C ASP A 43 47.81 -9.84 10.74
N LYS A 44 47.62 -8.79 11.56
CA LYS A 44 48.61 -7.93 12.26
C LYS A 44 49.44 -6.85 11.55
N ASN A 45 49.61 -5.78 12.36
CA ASN A 45 50.56 -4.65 12.33
C ASN A 45 50.37 -3.59 11.22
N GLU A 46 50.62 -2.29 11.45
CA GLU A 46 51.14 -1.59 12.65
C GLU A 46 50.48 -0.20 12.89
N ARG A 47 51.10 0.69 13.68
CA ARG A 47 50.53 1.99 14.12
C ARG A 47 51.04 3.15 13.26
N ASP A 48 50.21 4.17 13.03
CA ASP A 48 50.40 5.55 13.57
C ASP A 48 49.49 6.59 12.87
N GLY A 49 49.25 7.72 13.56
CA GLY A 49 49.26 9.04 12.92
C GLY A 49 48.02 9.61 12.19
N PHE A 50 47.29 10.48 12.91
CA PHE A 50 46.75 11.77 12.46
C PHE A 50 45.49 11.90 11.55
N HIS A 51 44.85 13.06 11.75
CA HIS A 51 43.88 13.82 10.95
C HIS A 51 42.59 13.15 10.44
N PHE A 52 41.47 13.57 11.07
CA PHE A 52 40.22 13.80 10.35
C PHE A 52 40.41 14.90 9.30
N ASP A 53 39.98 14.64 8.06
CA ASP A 53 39.67 15.68 7.07
C ASP A 53 38.20 15.53 6.61
N LEU A 54 37.54 16.66 6.38
CA LEU A 54 36.10 16.79 6.18
C LEU A 54 35.77 17.08 4.71
N ASN A 55 35.97 16.12 3.79
CA ASN A 55 35.44 16.24 2.43
C ASN A 55 35.29 14.90 1.69
N ASN A 56 34.04 14.41 1.55
CA ASN A 56 33.58 13.70 0.35
C ASN A 56 32.04 13.47 0.33
N GLN A 57 31.25 14.54 0.10
CA GLN A 57 29.84 14.37 -0.26
C GLN A 57 29.65 14.34 -1.78
N LYS A 58 29.54 13.12 -2.34
CA LYS A 58 28.96 12.86 -3.67
C LYS A 58 28.04 11.64 -3.64
N VAL A 59 26.89 11.79 -2.97
CA VAL A 59 25.80 10.80 -3.03
C VAL A 59 25.04 10.98 -4.35
N SER A 60 24.96 9.93 -5.15
CA SER A 60 24.34 9.92 -6.48
C SER A 60 22.84 9.59 -6.39
N LEU A 61 22.02 10.63 -6.25
CA LEU A 61 20.56 10.54 -6.05
C LEU A 61 19.86 9.68 -7.14
N ARG A 62 19.19 8.60 -6.73
CA ARG A 62 18.23 7.84 -7.56
C ARG A 62 17.04 7.37 -6.72
N VAL A 63 15.82 7.81 -7.06
CA VAL A 63 14.51 7.35 -6.51
C VAL A 63 14.27 7.50 -4.99
N ALA A 64 15.27 7.93 -4.23
CA ALA A 64 15.37 7.93 -2.76
C ALA A 64 15.59 6.53 -2.17
N ASP A 65 16.71 6.39 -1.44
CA ASP A 65 17.24 5.12 -0.93
C ASP A 65 16.18 4.39 -0.09
N LEU A 66 15.76 3.22 -0.60
CA LEU A 66 14.35 2.79 -0.61
C LEU A 66 13.62 2.99 0.73
N ASP A 67 12.92 4.13 0.85
CA ASP A 67 12.03 4.59 1.95
C ASP A 67 12.60 4.59 3.40
N GLY A 68 13.83 5.05 3.67
CA GLY A 68 14.19 5.43 5.06
C GLY A 68 15.61 5.93 5.36
N GLN A 69 15.74 7.03 6.10
CA GLN A 69 16.98 7.41 6.81
C GLN A 69 16.98 6.81 8.23
N TYR A 70 18.00 6.00 8.56
CA TYR A 70 18.31 5.61 9.94
C TYR A 70 19.82 5.63 10.20
N THR A 71 20.17 5.69 11.49
CA THR A 71 21.52 5.99 12.00
C THR A 71 22.58 4.97 11.57
N THR A 72 23.78 5.46 11.28
CA THR A 72 24.99 4.68 10.97
C THR A 72 25.53 3.89 12.17
N GLY A 73 24.84 2.80 12.53
CA GLY A 73 25.33 1.80 13.48
C GLY A 73 26.16 0.74 12.75
N SER A 74 27.48 0.76 12.96
CA SER A 74 28.46 -0.25 12.48
C SER A 74 28.24 -0.73 11.03
N SER A 75 28.81 -0.02 10.07
CA SER A 75 28.91 -0.47 8.68
C SER A 75 29.85 -1.68 8.56
N ASN A 76 29.29 -2.88 8.63
CA ASN A 76 29.91 -4.03 7.97
C ASN A 76 29.83 -3.77 6.46
N GLU A 77 30.98 -3.65 5.79
CA GLU A 77 31.04 -3.49 4.34
C GLU A 77 30.56 -4.77 3.65
N PHE A 78 29.28 -4.81 3.31
CA PHE A 78 28.69 -5.90 2.53
C PHE A 78 29.11 -5.74 1.07
N THR A 79 30.34 -6.17 0.76
CA THR A 79 30.95 -6.11 -0.58
C THR A 79 30.26 -7.09 -1.52
N PHE A 80 29.10 -6.67 -2.04
CA PHE A 80 28.36 -7.39 -3.06
C PHE A 80 29.20 -7.43 -4.35
N ASN A 81 29.70 -8.61 -4.73
CA ASN A 81 30.43 -8.73 -5.99
C ASN A 81 29.48 -8.44 -7.16
N GLN A 82 29.90 -7.54 -8.06
CA GLN A 82 29.11 -7.13 -9.23
C GLN A 82 28.92 -8.27 -10.24
N ASP A 83 29.74 -9.32 -10.17
CA ASP A 83 29.57 -10.55 -10.98
C ASP A 83 28.36 -11.42 -10.54
N ILE A 84 27.74 -11.13 -9.39
CA ILE A 84 26.62 -11.94 -8.86
C ILE A 84 25.33 -11.63 -9.64
N ILE A 85 25.01 -12.51 -10.58
CA ILE A 85 23.70 -12.56 -11.25
C ILE A 85 22.69 -13.22 -10.31
N LEU A 86 21.74 -12.45 -9.78
CA LEU A 86 20.64 -12.97 -8.96
C LEU A 86 19.49 -13.51 -9.82
N ASN A 87 19.30 -12.96 -11.02
CA ASN A 87 18.34 -13.48 -12.01
C ASN A 87 18.98 -14.58 -12.90
N ASP A 88 19.10 -15.79 -12.36
CA ASP A 88 19.56 -16.98 -13.09
C ASP A 88 18.44 -17.58 -14.00
N PRO A 89 18.59 -17.57 -15.34
CA PRO A 89 17.62 -18.17 -16.26
C PRO A 89 17.58 -19.70 -16.24
N ALA A 90 18.59 -20.39 -15.71
CA ALA A 90 18.58 -21.86 -15.61
C ALA A 90 17.52 -22.38 -14.61
N LEU A 91 16.96 -21.48 -13.79
CA LEU A 91 15.85 -21.76 -12.87
C LEU A 91 14.47 -21.51 -13.51
N TYR A 92 14.40 -21.03 -14.76
CA TYR A 92 13.13 -20.76 -15.44
C TYR A 92 12.50 -22.07 -15.93
N CYS A 93 11.40 -22.48 -15.30
CA CYS A 93 10.59 -23.62 -15.77
C CYS A 93 10.15 -23.42 -17.24
N PRO A 94 10.23 -24.42 -18.14
CA PRO A 94 9.76 -24.28 -19.51
C PRO A 94 8.28 -23.89 -19.57
N LEU A 95 7.89 -23.02 -20.51
CA LEU A 95 6.50 -22.53 -20.59
C LEU A 95 5.48 -23.64 -20.95
N SER A 96 5.97 -24.77 -21.49
CA SER A 96 5.21 -26.00 -21.76
C SER A 96 5.09 -26.94 -20.56
N GLU A 97 5.82 -26.68 -19.47
CA GLU A 97 5.97 -27.56 -18.30
C GLU A 97 5.61 -26.85 -16.99
N LEU A 98 4.94 -25.68 -17.07
CA LEU A 98 4.51 -24.92 -15.91
C LEU A 98 3.60 -25.79 -15.01
N PRO A 99 3.82 -25.80 -13.69
CA PRO A 99 2.98 -26.58 -12.78
C PRO A 99 1.55 -26.02 -12.75
N PRO A 100 0.53 -26.86 -12.44
CA PRO A 100 -0.82 -26.39 -12.22
C PRO A 100 -0.88 -25.34 -11.10
N GLN A 101 -1.74 -24.34 -11.27
CA GLN A 101 -1.98 -23.31 -10.24
C GLN A 101 -2.40 -23.98 -8.92
N GLY A 102 -1.70 -23.65 -7.84
CA GLY A 102 -1.93 -24.24 -6.51
C GLY A 102 -1.33 -25.64 -6.29
N SER A 103 -0.51 -26.17 -7.19
CA SER A 103 0.21 -27.43 -6.94
C SER A 103 1.43 -27.25 -6.02
N VAL A 104 1.87 -28.34 -5.39
CA VAL A 104 3.05 -28.36 -4.50
C VAL A 104 4.33 -27.98 -5.25
N GLU A 105 4.37 -28.24 -6.57
CA GLU A 105 5.45 -27.85 -7.47
C GLU A 105 5.43 -26.34 -7.74
N GLU A 106 4.26 -25.72 -7.93
CA GLU A 106 4.12 -24.27 -8.03
C GLU A 106 4.57 -23.60 -6.72
N ASP A 107 4.11 -24.08 -5.57
CA ASP A 107 4.57 -23.65 -4.24
C ASP A 107 6.09 -23.71 -4.14
N ARG A 108 6.69 -24.85 -4.48
CA ARG A 108 8.13 -25.07 -4.40
C ARG A 108 8.94 -24.16 -5.34
N LEU A 109 8.43 -23.87 -6.54
CA LEU A 109 9.06 -22.91 -7.44
C LEU A 109 8.90 -21.47 -6.94
N PHE A 110 7.70 -21.09 -6.47
CA PHE A 110 7.44 -19.77 -5.92
C PHE A 110 8.31 -19.47 -4.70
N GLN A 111 8.39 -20.39 -3.72
CA GLN A 111 9.25 -20.19 -2.53
C GLN A 111 10.74 -20.06 -2.90
N ARG A 112 11.21 -20.78 -3.94
CA ARG A 112 12.58 -20.62 -4.48
C ARG A 112 12.84 -19.25 -5.09
N LEU A 113 11.84 -18.64 -5.72
CA LEU A 113 11.92 -17.28 -6.24
C LEU A 113 11.82 -16.27 -5.10
N TYR A 114 10.83 -16.39 -4.22
CA TYR A 114 10.57 -15.52 -3.08
C TYR A 114 11.78 -15.44 -2.12
N ALA A 115 12.49 -16.54 -1.91
CA ALA A 115 13.74 -16.59 -1.13
C ALA A 115 14.87 -15.70 -1.69
N LYS A 116 14.79 -15.24 -2.95
CA LYS A 116 15.75 -14.27 -3.52
C LYS A 116 15.51 -12.83 -3.06
N LEU A 117 14.33 -12.50 -2.53
CA LEU A 117 13.93 -11.13 -2.21
C LEU A 117 14.91 -10.38 -1.28
N PRO A 118 15.48 -10.97 -0.20
CA PRO A 118 16.46 -10.28 0.65
C PRO A 118 17.76 -9.92 -0.10
N PHE A 119 18.26 -10.83 -0.95
CA PHE A 119 19.47 -10.60 -1.73
C PHE A 119 19.26 -9.53 -2.79
N ILE A 120 18.10 -9.52 -3.45
CA ILE A 120 17.70 -8.48 -4.40
C ILE A 120 17.53 -7.13 -3.69
N TRP A 121 16.95 -7.11 -2.49
CA TRP A 121 16.76 -5.91 -1.70
C TRP A 121 18.10 -5.24 -1.34
N GLU A 122 19.05 -5.99 -0.78
CA GLU A 122 20.36 -5.42 -0.44
C GLU A 122 21.17 -5.07 -1.71
N ALA A 123 21.06 -5.83 -2.80
CA ALA A 123 21.70 -5.48 -4.07
C ALA A 123 21.16 -4.17 -4.68
N LEU A 124 19.83 -3.96 -4.68
CA LEU A 124 19.23 -2.71 -5.17
C LEU A 124 19.53 -1.50 -4.26
N LYS A 125 19.77 -1.74 -2.97
CA LYS A 125 20.04 -0.72 -1.95
C LYS A 125 21.52 -0.29 -1.89
N HIS A 126 22.47 -1.21 -2.13
CA HIS A 126 23.90 -0.95 -1.97
C HIS A 126 24.72 -0.99 -3.26
N THR A 127 24.29 -1.72 -4.30
CA THR A 127 25.04 -1.84 -5.55
C THR A 127 24.67 -0.71 -6.52
N SER A 128 25.40 0.41 -6.43
CA SER A 128 25.25 1.51 -7.40
C SER A 128 25.42 1.02 -8.84
N ASN A 129 24.56 1.49 -9.75
CA ASN A 129 24.56 1.13 -11.18
C ASN A 129 24.30 -0.37 -11.50
N ILE A 130 23.74 -1.16 -10.57
CA ILE A 130 23.25 -2.52 -10.89
C ILE A 130 22.26 -2.49 -12.07
N LYS A 131 22.35 -3.47 -12.98
CA LYS A 131 21.40 -3.64 -14.07
C LYS A 131 20.15 -4.37 -13.58
N GLU A 132 19.07 -3.61 -13.48
CA GLU A 132 17.75 -4.03 -13.02
C GLU A 132 16.77 -4.12 -14.20
N THR A 133 15.89 -5.12 -14.22
CA THR A 133 14.64 -5.05 -15.00
C THR A 133 13.41 -5.17 -14.09
N VAL A 134 12.56 -4.15 -14.10
CA VAL A 134 11.27 -4.17 -13.38
C VAL A 134 10.17 -4.57 -14.35
N VAL A 135 9.51 -5.70 -14.10
CA VAL A 135 8.30 -6.10 -14.83
C VAL A 135 7.09 -5.60 -14.06
N VAL A 136 6.34 -4.67 -14.65
CA VAL A 136 5.13 -4.08 -14.07
C VAL A 136 3.91 -4.70 -14.75
N VAL A 137 3.09 -5.40 -13.98
CA VAL A 137 1.81 -5.96 -14.43
C VAL A 137 0.71 -5.41 -13.51
N PRO A 138 0.03 -4.32 -13.89
CA PRO A 138 -0.94 -3.61 -13.05
C PRO A 138 -2.31 -4.29 -13.03
N SER A 139 -2.31 -5.62 -12.90
CA SER A 139 -3.51 -6.45 -12.86
C SER A 139 -4.35 -6.17 -11.62
N LEU A 140 -5.66 -6.01 -11.82
CA LEU A 140 -6.66 -5.98 -10.76
C LEU A 140 -7.28 -7.37 -10.63
N THR A 141 -6.62 -8.25 -9.90
CA THR A 141 -7.13 -9.58 -9.52
C THR A 141 -7.99 -9.43 -8.27
N LEU A 142 -9.21 -8.93 -8.46
CA LEU A 142 -10.25 -8.78 -7.44
C LEU A 142 -11.57 -9.36 -7.99
N ASP A 143 -12.62 -9.41 -7.17
CA ASP A 143 -13.93 -9.92 -7.58
C ASP A 143 -14.48 -9.18 -8.82
N ALA A 144 -14.88 -9.94 -9.84
CA ALA A 144 -15.27 -9.42 -11.14
C ALA A 144 -16.65 -8.75 -11.15
N GLU A 145 -17.50 -8.98 -10.15
CA GLU A 145 -18.81 -8.34 -10.01
C GLU A 145 -18.67 -7.00 -9.30
N GLU A 146 -17.86 -6.95 -8.23
CA GLU A 146 -17.48 -5.71 -7.56
C GLU A 146 -16.70 -4.77 -8.52
N LEU A 147 -15.76 -5.30 -9.32
CA LEU A 147 -15.00 -4.50 -10.30
C LEU A 147 -15.89 -3.87 -11.38
N ARG A 148 -17.02 -4.50 -11.76
CA ARG A 148 -17.95 -3.96 -12.77
C ARG A 148 -18.69 -2.71 -12.31
N LYS A 149 -18.80 -2.47 -10.99
CA LYS A 149 -19.45 -1.29 -10.41
C LYS A 149 -18.62 -0.02 -10.58
N ILE A 150 -17.30 -0.16 -10.77
CA ILE A 150 -16.38 0.97 -10.90
C ILE A 150 -16.33 1.48 -12.35
N GLU A 151 -16.77 2.72 -12.58
CA GLU A 151 -16.60 3.38 -13.87
C GLU A 151 -15.12 3.64 -14.20
N GLY A 152 -14.73 3.35 -15.45
CA GLY A 152 -13.37 3.50 -15.96
C GLY A 152 -12.35 2.52 -15.36
N ILE A 153 -12.80 1.37 -14.86
CA ILE A 153 -11.94 0.36 -14.21
C ILE A 153 -10.81 -0.16 -15.11
N GLU A 154 -11.01 -0.22 -16.43
CA GLU A 154 -9.95 -0.61 -17.38
C GLU A 154 -8.75 0.36 -17.38
N TYR A 155 -8.97 1.63 -17.03
CA TYR A 155 -7.91 2.63 -16.92
C TYR A 155 -7.19 2.60 -15.57
N TYR A 156 -7.58 1.72 -14.63
CA TYR A 156 -6.83 1.54 -13.37
C TYR A 156 -5.44 0.94 -13.62
N GLU A 157 -5.20 0.30 -14.78
CA GLU A 157 -3.86 -0.09 -15.22
C GLU A 157 -2.91 1.12 -15.30
N GLU A 158 -3.41 2.31 -15.69
CA GLU A 158 -2.62 3.55 -15.75
C GLU A 158 -2.18 4.06 -14.37
N ARG A 159 -2.83 3.65 -13.27
CA ARG A 159 -2.44 4.07 -11.91
C ARG A 159 -0.99 3.75 -11.61
N LEU A 160 -0.50 2.60 -12.09
CA LEU A 160 0.86 2.15 -11.85
C LEU A 160 1.90 2.79 -12.78
N LEU A 161 1.52 3.71 -13.67
CA LEU A 161 2.49 4.51 -14.45
C LEU A 161 3.43 5.36 -13.56
N PHE A 162 3.11 5.55 -12.27
CA PHE A 162 4.10 6.07 -11.31
C PHE A 162 5.36 5.17 -11.26
N LEU A 163 5.29 3.87 -11.57
CA LEU A 163 6.44 2.96 -11.61
C LEU A 163 7.42 3.25 -12.77
N LEU A 164 7.07 4.13 -13.71
CA LEU A 164 8.04 4.71 -14.64
C LEU A 164 9.12 5.54 -13.92
N ILE A 165 8.90 5.91 -12.65
CA ILE A 165 9.90 6.42 -11.68
C ILE A 165 11.23 5.67 -11.74
N GLN A 166 11.21 4.35 -11.92
CA GLN A 166 12.40 3.51 -11.85
C GLN A 166 13.37 3.83 -13.00
N LEU A 167 12.88 4.40 -14.11
CA LEU A 167 13.71 4.91 -15.21
C LEU A 167 14.60 6.09 -14.81
N ALA A 168 14.37 6.71 -13.65
CA ALA A 168 15.31 7.67 -13.04
C ALA A 168 16.67 7.02 -12.71
N ASN A 169 16.72 5.70 -12.49
CA ASN A 169 17.96 4.95 -12.51
C ASN A 169 18.32 4.59 -13.97
N PRO A 170 19.41 5.12 -14.57
CA PRO A 170 19.78 4.86 -15.96
C PRO A 170 20.08 3.37 -16.29
N ASN A 171 20.39 2.53 -15.29
CA ASN A 171 20.64 1.11 -15.49
C ASN A 171 19.43 0.21 -15.20
N THR A 172 18.26 0.80 -14.92
CA THR A 172 16.99 0.07 -14.83
C THR A 172 16.27 0.08 -16.18
N GLU A 173 15.85 -1.10 -16.65
CA GLU A 173 14.85 -1.28 -17.71
C GLU A 173 13.46 -1.48 -17.06
N VAL A 174 12.41 -0.96 -17.67
CA VAL A 174 11.01 -1.16 -17.21
C VAL A 174 10.20 -1.80 -18.33
N ILE A 175 9.59 -2.95 -18.02
CA ILE A 175 8.65 -3.64 -18.90
C ILE A 175 7.26 -3.42 -18.32
N PHE A 176 6.42 -2.63 -18.99
CA PHE A 176 5.06 -2.34 -18.56
C PHE A 176 4.07 -3.11 -19.44
N VAL A 177 3.21 -3.93 -18.83
CA VAL A 177 2.25 -4.79 -19.53
C VAL A 177 0.82 -4.28 -19.29
N THR A 178 -0.05 -4.32 -20.31
CA THR A 178 -1.44 -3.84 -20.22
C THR A 178 -2.45 -4.69 -21.00
N SER A 179 -3.73 -4.58 -20.66
CA SER A 179 -4.85 -5.16 -21.42
C SER A 179 -4.98 -4.52 -22.81
N GLN A 180 -4.79 -3.20 -22.89
CA GLN A 180 -4.95 -2.36 -24.09
C GLN A 180 -3.78 -1.37 -24.22
N PRO A 181 -3.46 -0.87 -25.43
CA PRO A 181 -2.39 0.12 -25.62
C PRO A 181 -2.70 1.46 -24.92
N ILE A 182 -1.79 1.89 -24.04
CA ILE A 182 -1.78 3.27 -23.50
C ILE A 182 -1.30 4.21 -24.61
N ARG A 183 -1.95 5.39 -24.76
CA ARG A 183 -1.54 6.40 -25.75
C ARG A 183 -0.13 6.91 -25.45
N ASP A 184 0.74 7.03 -26.46
CA ASP A 184 2.10 7.56 -26.28
C ASP A 184 2.14 8.92 -25.59
N ARG A 185 1.16 9.82 -25.83
CA ARG A 185 1.07 11.12 -25.13
C ARG A 185 0.94 11.01 -23.60
N ILE A 186 0.27 9.97 -23.10
CA ILE A 186 0.15 9.71 -21.66
C ILE A 186 1.50 9.22 -21.12
N VAL A 187 2.19 8.35 -21.86
CA VAL A 187 3.54 7.90 -21.52
C VAL A 187 4.53 9.07 -21.54
N ASP A 188 4.45 9.95 -22.55
CA ASP A 188 5.29 11.13 -22.69
C ASP A 188 5.15 12.07 -21.49
N TYR A 189 3.93 12.29 -21.00
CA TYR A 189 3.66 13.08 -19.80
C TYR A 189 4.42 12.53 -18.57
N TYR A 190 4.33 11.22 -18.30
CA TYR A 190 5.08 10.60 -17.20
C TYR A 190 6.60 10.61 -17.41
N LEU A 191 7.09 10.50 -18.65
CA LEU A 191 8.52 10.54 -18.95
C LEU A 191 9.11 11.97 -18.90
N GLN A 192 8.30 13.00 -19.12
CA GLN A 192 8.70 14.40 -18.93
C GLN A 192 8.81 14.79 -17.45
N LEU A 193 8.07 14.12 -16.56
CA LEU A 193 8.13 14.33 -15.12
C LEU A 193 9.41 13.78 -14.46
N LEU A 194 10.28 13.05 -15.16
CA LEU A 194 11.46 12.40 -14.59
C LEU A 194 12.58 13.44 -14.24
N PRO A 195 12.89 13.72 -12.96
CA PRO A 195 13.90 14.71 -12.61
C PRO A 195 15.30 14.29 -13.05
N GLY A 196 15.96 15.12 -13.85
CA GLY A 196 17.36 14.93 -14.25
C GLY A 196 17.63 13.86 -15.31
N VAL A 197 16.61 13.17 -15.83
CA VAL A 197 16.77 12.16 -16.91
C VAL A 197 16.18 12.69 -18.22
N PRO A 198 16.97 12.80 -19.30
CA PRO A 198 16.45 13.17 -20.61
C PRO A 198 15.39 12.16 -21.10
N TYR A 199 14.25 12.65 -21.60
CA TYR A 199 13.15 11.84 -22.12
C TYR A 199 13.62 10.67 -23.01
N SER A 200 14.51 10.94 -23.97
CA SER A 200 15.02 9.94 -24.92
C SER A 200 15.95 8.88 -24.28
N HIS A 201 16.47 9.12 -23.07
CA HIS A 201 17.21 8.14 -22.28
C HIS A 201 16.30 7.26 -21.43
N ALA A 202 15.11 7.74 -21.07
CA ALA A 202 14.09 6.93 -20.39
C ALA A 202 13.26 6.11 -21.39
N ARG A 203 12.75 6.73 -22.47
CA ARG A 203 11.91 6.07 -23.50
C ARG A 203 12.59 4.86 -24.15
N ARG A 204 13.93 4.87 -24.26
CA ARG A 204 14.75 3.74 -24.78
C ARG A 204 14.82 2.51 -23.86
N ARG A 205 14.52 2.66 -22.57
CA ARG A 205 14.52 1.58 -21.55
C ARG A 205 13.11 1.21 -21.08
N LEU A 206 12.09 1.74 -21.76
CA LEU A 206 10.69 1.48 -21.49
C LEU A 206 10.11 0.58 -22.59
N HIS A 207 9.84 -0.67 -22.22
CA HIS A 207 9.23 -1.68 -23.08
C HIS A 207 7.75 -1.79 -22.75
N LEU A 208 6.89 -1.35 -23.67
CA LEU A 208 5.44 -1.42 -23.51
C LEU A 208 4.91 -2.66 -24.24
N TYR A 209 4.24 -3.56 -23.51
CA TYR A 209 3.50 -4.67 -24.09
C TYR A 209 2.00 -4.52 -23.79
N ASN A 210 1.17 -4.84 -24.76
CA ASN A 210 -0.26 -5.00 -24.58
C ASN A 210 -0.70 -6.38 -25.08
N VAL A 211 -1.73 -6.96 -24.45
CA VAL A 211 -2.30 -8.26 -24.84
C VAL A 211 -3.43 -8.14 -25.86
N ASN A 212 -3.83 -6.91 -26.21
CA ASN A 212 -4.95 -6.56 -27.10
C ASN A 212 -6.27 -7.24 -26.72
N ASP A 213 -6.59 -7.23 -25.42
CA ASP A 213 -7.69 -7.98 -24.84
C ASP A 213 -8.51 -7.10 -23.90
N ALA A 214 -9.65 -6.60 -24.41
CA ALA A 214 -10.58 -5.74 -23.69
C ALA A 214 -11.64 -6.51 -22.87
N SER A 215 -11.51 -7.83 -22.72
CA SER A 215 -12.43 -8.63 -21.89
C SER A 215 -12.43 -8.13 -20.43
N ARG A 216 -13.61 -8.15 -19.81
CA ARG A 216 -13.87 -7.66 -18.43
C ARG A 216 -14.11 -8.79 -17.42
N ASP A 217 -14.21 -10.02 -17.92
CA ASP A 217 -14.29 -11.28 -17.18
C ASP A 217 -12.92 -11.86 -16.79
N LYS A 218 -11.83 -11.35 -17.37
CA LYS A 218 -10.46 -11.77 -17.07
C LYS A 218 -9.59 -10.62 -16.56
N SER A 219 -8.81 -10.91 -15.54
CA SER A 219 -7.71 -10.04 -15.08
C SER A 219 -6.57 -9.99 -16.11
N LEU A 220 -5.75 -8.93 -16.05
CA LEU A 220 -4.55 -8.82 -16.89
C LEU A 220 -3.59 -9.99 -16.69
N THR A 221 -3.40 -10.43 -15.45
CA THR A 221 -2.54 -11.58 -15.13
C THR A 221 -3.00 -12.85 -15.84
N GLN A 222 -4.30 -13.17 -15.83
CA GLN A 222 -4.85 -14.30 -16.58
C GLN A 222 -4.61 -14.13 -18.09
N LYS A 223 -4.88 -12.95 -18.65
CA LYS A 223 -4.65 -12.66 -20.08
C LYS A 223 -3.18 -12.84 -20.48
N VAL A 224 -2.23 -12.52 -19.60
CA VAL A 224 -0.78 -12.70 -19.82
C VAL A 224 -0.37 -14.17 -19.70
N LEU A 225 -0.88 -14.90 -18.70
CA LEU A 225 -0.64 -16.34 -18.52
C LEU A 225 -1.13 -17.16 -19.72
N GLU A 226 -2.27 -16.79 -20.30
CA GLU A 226 -2.83 -17.39 -21.52
C GLU A 226 -2.00 -17.14 -22.80
N ARG A 227 -0.91 -16.35 -22.74
CA ARG A 227 -0.14 -15.90 -23.90
C ARG A 227 1.36 -16.23 -23.76
N PRO A 228 1.79 -17.49 -23.98
CA PRO A 228 3.21 -17.90 -23.90
C PRO A 228 4.19 -17.04 -24.71
N ALA A 229 3.77 -16.51 -25.86
CA ALA A 229 4.59 -15.60 -26.67
C ALA A 229 4.87 -14.25 -25.97
N ILE A 230 3.99 -13.76 -25.09
CA ILE A 230 4.22 -12.57 -24.26
C ILE A 230 5.15 -12.92 -23.10
N LEU A 231 4.89 -14.02 -22.39
CA LEU A 231 5.77 -14.53 -21.32
C LEU A 231 7.22 -14.70 -21.81
N GLN A 232 7.42 -15.31 -22.99
CA GLN A 232 8.76 -15.49 -23.55
C GLN A 232 9.42 -14.17 -23.98
N ARG A 233 8.66 -13.19 -24.50
CA ARG A 233 9.20 -11.85 -24.81
C ARG A 233 9.69 -11.14 -23.55
N ILE A 234 8.92 -11.20 -22.46
CA ILE A 234 9.31 -10.64 -21.16
C ILE A 234 10.57 -11.35 -20.64
N ARG A 235 10.60 -12.68 -20.64
CA ARG A 235 11.78 -13.49 -20.25
C ARG A 235 13.03 -13.10 -21.05
N ASN A 236 12.94 -12.91 -22.36
CA ASN A 236 14.08 -12.53 -23.21
C ASN A 236 14.73 -11.20 -22.79
N HIS A 237 13.96 -10.24 -22.26
CA HIS A 237 14.52 -9.01 -21.69
C HIS A 237 15.14 -9.26 -20.31
N THR A 238 14.42 -9.94 -19.40
CA THR A 238 14.91 -10.14 -18.02
C THR A 238 16.19 -10.97 -17.95
N MET A 239 16.35 -11.96 -18.84
CA MET A 239 17.54 -12.82 -18.97
C MET A 239 18.87 -12.05 -19.06
N HIS A 240 18.86 -10.80 -19.51
CA HIS A 240 20.05 -9.96 -19.65
C HIS A 240 20.25 -8.95 -18.49
N SER A 241 19.75 -9.26 -17.28
CA SER A 241 19.80 -8.39 -16.10
C SER A 241 20.46 -9.08 -14.90
N GLN A 242 21.20 -8.35 -14.07
CA GLN A 242 21.75 -8.88 -12.81
C GLN A 242 20.61 -9.13 -11.80
N VAL A 243 19.64 -8.22 -11.77
CA VAL A 243 18.41 -8.30 -10.97
C VAL A 243 17.20 -8.14 -11.89
N ALA A 244 16.16 -8.96 -11.67
CA ALA A 244 14.85 -8.74 -12.25
C ALA A 244 13.76 -9.13 -11.25
N HIS A 245 12.64 -8.41 -11.22
CA HIS A 245 11.52 -8.67 -10.32
C HIS A 245 10.18 -8.27 -10.93
N LEU A 246 9.10 -8.83 -10.37
CA LEU A 246 7.72 -8.59 -10.76
C LEU A 246 7.03 -7.67 -9.75
N SER A 247 6.40 -6.60 -10.23
CA SER A 247 5.62 -5.65 -9.43
C SER A 247 4.18 -5.55 -9.93
N VAL A 248 3.23 -5.68 -9.00
CA VAL A 248 1.78 -5.85 -9.27
C VAL A 248 0.95 -4.96 -8.35
N PHE A 249 -0.29 -4.64 -8.74
CA PHE A 249 -1.19 -3.78 -7.95
C PHE A 249 -1.65 -4.45 -6.65
N ASN A 250 -2.17 -5.67 -6.73
CA ASN A 250 -2.41 -6.59 -5.60
C ASN A 250 -1.81 -7.97 -5.91
N VAL A 251 -1.71 -8.85 -4.92
CA VAL A 251 -1.29 -10.24 -5.11
C VAL A 251 -2.46 -11.18 -4.89
N THR A 252 -2.61 -12.17 -5.76
CA THR A 252 -3.45 -13.37 -5.58
C THR A 252 -2.65 -14.61 -6.00
N PRO A 253 -3.20 -15.84 -5.90
CA PRO A 253 -2.58 -17.02 -6.52
C PRO A 253 -2.21 -16.84 -8.00
N ALA A 254 -2.95 -16.03 -8.78
CA ALA A 254 -2.63 -15.78 -10.18
C ALA A 254 -1.31 -15.00 -10.36
N GLU A 255 -1.02 -14.00 -9.51
CA GLU A 255 0.26 -13.29 -9.53
C GLU A 255 1.44 -14.18 -9.09
N LYS A 256 1.18 -15.18 -8.24
CA LYS A 256 2.14 -16.26 -7.93
C LYS A 256 2.38 -17.16 -9.15
N SER A 257 1.32 -17.58 -9.86
CA SER A 257 1.47 -18.31 -11.13
C SER A 257 2.26 -17.50 -12.15
N LEU A 258 2.05 -16.18 -12.24
CA LEU A 258 2.82 -15.27 -13.10
C LEU A 258 4.28 -15.11 -12.66
N SER A 259 4.56 -15.04 -11.36
CA SER A 259 5.92 -15.07 -10.81
C SER A 259 6.68 -16.34 -11.24
N VAL A 260 6.06 -17.51 -11.11
CA VAL A 260 6.61 -18.79 -11.58
C VAL A 260 6.73 -18.83 -13.11
N ALA A 261 5.71 -18.38 -13.84
CA ALA A 261 5.69 -18.36 -15.31
C ALA A 261 6.73 -17.40 -15.91
N LEU A 262 7.09 -16.31 -15.24
CA LEU A 262 8.17 -15.42 -15.65
C LEU A 262 9.54 -15.85 -15.12
N GLY A 263 9.60 -16.69 -14.07
CA GLY A 263 10.86 -17.02 -13.38
C GLY A 263 11.37 -15.89 -12.48
N LEU A 264 10.48 -14.99 -12.05
CA LEU A 264 10.82 -13.74 -11.37
C LEU A 264 10.29 -13.69 -9.93
N PRO A 265 11.09 -13.22 -8.96
CA PRO A 265 10.60 -12.93 -7.61
C PRO A 265 9.56 -11.82 -7.63
N LEU A 266 8.51 -12.01 -6.83
CA LEU A 266 7.37 -11.10 -6.68
C LEU A 266 7.65 -10.08 -5.57
N MET A 267 7.68 -8.78 -5.90
CA MET A 267 7.79 -7.68 -4.93
C MET A 267 6.41 -7.37 -4.34
N GLY A 268 5.91 -8.32 -3.54
CA GLY A 268 4.63 -8.28 -2.84
C GLY A 268 4.41 -9.52 -1.98
N ALA A 269 3.24 -9.62 -1.35
CA ALA A 269 2.93 -10.69 -0.39
C ALA A 269 3.05 -12.12 -0.96
N ASP A 270 3.38 -13.10 -0.12
CA ASP A 270 3.06 -14.50 -0.39
C ASP A 270 1.53 -14.71 -0.27
N PRO A 271 0.84 -15.31 -1.26
CA PRO A 271 -0.61 -15.51 -1.23
C PRO A 271 -1.17 -16.18 0.03
N LYS A 272 -0.38 -17.00 0.76
CA LYS A 272 -0.83 -17.62 2.02
C LYS A 272 -1.24 -16.60 3.10
N PHE A 273 -0.71 -15.38 3.04
CA PHE A 273 -0.99 -14.31 4.00
C PHE A 273 -2.25 -13.49 3.68
N LEU A 274 -2.89 -13.67 2.50
CA LEU A 274 -4.00 -12.82 2.05
C LEU A 274 -5.20 -12.83 3.01
N HIS A 275 -5.36 -13.90 3.79
CA HIS A 275 -6.39 -14.01 4.83
C HIS A 275 -6.37 -12.83 5.84
N TYR A 276 -5.20 -12.23 6.12
CA TYR A 276 -5.09 -11.04 6.99
C TYR A 276 -5.76 -9.78 6.42
N GLY A 277 -5.99 -9.72 5.10
CA GLY A 277 -6.68 -8.62 4.42
C GLY A 277 -8.20 -8.76 4.37
N THR A 278 -8.75 -9.92 4.73
CA THR A 278 -10.19 -10.09 4.91
C THR A 278 -10.68 -9.29 6.12
N LYS A 279 -11.96 -8.90 6.17
CA LYS A 279 -12.50 -8.19 7.35
C LYS A 279 -12.42 -9.04 8.63
N SER A 280 -12.64 -10.36 8.55
CA SER A 280 -12.46 -11.29 9.67
C SER A 280 -10.99 -11.38 10.12
N GLY A 281 -10.06 -11.60 9.19
CA GLY A 281 -8.62 -11.67 9.48
C GLY A 281 -8.05 -10.35 10.01
N SER A 282 -8.50 -9.21 9.46
CA SER A 282 -8.18 -7.87 9.96
C SER A 282 -8.55 -7.72 11.44
N ARG A 283 -9.80 -8.03 11.80
CA ARG A 283 -10.31 -7.91 13.17
C ARG A 283 -9.62 -8.85 14.16
N LYS A 284 -9.36 -10.10 13.77
CA LYS A 284 -8.54 -11.04 14.55
C LYS A 284 -7.16 -10.47 14.83
N LEU A 285 -6.49 -9.93 13.81
CA LEU A 285 -5.16 -9.33 13.94
C LEU A 285 -5.17 -8.03 14.77
N PHE A 286 -6.24 -7.23 14.71
CA PHE A 286 -6.44 -6.08 15.60
C PHE A 286 -6.56 -6.52 17.07
N LYS A 287 -7.40 -7.52 17.36
CA LYS A 287 -7.58 -8.13 18.68
C LYS A 287 -6.24 -8.67 19.22
N GLU A 288 -5.52 -9.47 18.43
CA GLU A 288 -4.19 -10.02 18.78
C GLU A 288 -3.16 -8.89 19.08
N CYS A 289 -3.07 -7.89 18.19
CA CYS A 289 -2.13 -6.78 18.32
C CYS A 289 -2.48 -5.78 19.44
N ASN A 290 -3.61 -5.97 20.14
CA ASN A 290 -4.16 -4.99 21.08
C ASN A 290 -4.31 -3.60 20.41
N VAL A 291 -4.92 -3.59 19.23
CA VAL A 291 -5.35 -2.39 18.50
C VAL A 291 -6.87 -2.32 18.61
N LEU A 292 -7.40 -1.17 19.01
CA LEU A 292 -8.84 -0.98 19.18
C LEU A 292 -9.54 -1.13 17.82
N CYS A 293 -10.56 -1.98 17.77
CA CYS A 293 -11.50 -2.15 16.65
C CYS A 293 -12.95 -2.11 17.20
N PRO A 294 -13.98 -1.97 16.35
CA PRO A 294 -15.37 -1.99 16.81
C PRO A 294 -15.71 -3.27 17.58
N PHE A 295 -16.61 -3.23 18.55
CA PHE A 295 -17.13 -4.47 19.15
C PHE A 295 -17.90 -5.28 18.10
N GLY A 296 -17.70 -6.60 18.06
CA GLY A 296 -18.25 -7.46 17.02
C GLY A 296 -17.54 -8.81 16.86
N TYR A 297 -18.05 -9.56 15.90
CA TYR A 297 -17.83 -10.98 15.66
C TYR A 297 -17.23 -11.21 14.27
N GLU A 298 -16.42 -12.26 14.14
CA GLU A 298 -15.69 -12.63 12.93
C GLU A 298 -16.08 -14.03 12.44
N ASP A 299 -15.72 -14.36 11.19
CA ASP A 299 -15.99 -15.66 10.55
C ASP A 299 -17.49 -16.02 10.40
N ILE A 300 -18.37 -15.02 10.33
CA ILE A 300 -19.81 -15.21 10.17
C ILE A 300 -20.10 -15.77 8.78
N ARG A 301 -20.80 -16.90 8.69
CA ARG A 301 -20.87 -17.73 7.48
C ARG A 301 -22.14 -17.57 6.65
N ASP A 302 -23.29 -17.32 7.29
CA ASP A 302 -24.61 -17.39 6.64
C ASP A 302 -25.66 -16.46 7.28
N GLU A 303 -26.90 -16.46 6.76
CA GLU A 303 -28.02 -15.64 7.27
C GLU A 303 -28.37 -15.93 8.74
N GLN A 304 -28.22 -17.19 9.19
CA GLN A 304 -28.52 -17.57 10.57
C GLN A 304 -27.46 -16.99 11.51
N GLU A 305 -26.18 -17.14 11.20
CA GLU A 305 -25.11 -16.56 12.01
C GLU A 305 -25.09 -15.02 11.97
N ILE A 306 -25.55 -14.38 10.88
CA ILE A 306 -25.79 -12.92 10.86
C ILE A 306 -26.84 -12.54 11.92
N ALA A 307 -27.96 -13.27 12.00
CA ALA A 307 -29.01 -12.99 12.98
C ALA A 307 -28.53 -13.22 14.42
N GLU A 308 -27.78 -14.30 14.66
CA GLU A 308 -27.17 -14.63 15.96
C GLU A 308 -26.18 -13.56 16.40
N ALA A 309 -25.23 -13.16 15.55
CA ALA A 309 -24.24 -12.14 15.87
C ALA A 309 -24.84 -10.72 16.05
N ILE A 310 -25.98 -10.41 15.42
CA ILE A 310 -26.74 -9.18 15.66
C ILE A 310 -27.39 -9.20 17.05
N VAL A 311 -27.92 -10.35 17.49
CA VAL A 311 -28.52 -10.51 18.82
C VAL A 311 -27.47 -10.52 19.93
N ASP A 312 -26.34 -11.20 19.73
CA ASP A 312 -25.21 -11.16 20.67
C ASP A 312 -24.64 -9.74 20.81
N LEU A 313 -24.50 -9.01 19.70
CA LEU A 313 -24.12 -7.59 19.71
C LEU A 313 -25.12 -6.73 20.50
N TYR A 314 -26.42 -7.00 20.41
CA TYR A 314 -27.46 -6.29 21.16
C TYR A 314 -27.31 -6.47 22.67
N PHE A 315 -27.24 -7.73 23.13
CA PHE A 315 -27.12 -8.03 24.56
C PHE A 315 -25.75 -7.63 25.14
N ALA A 316 -24.68 -7.72 24.35
CA ALA A 316 -23.34 -7.30 24.78
C ALA A 316 -23.17 -5.77 24.85
N LYS A 317 -24.02 -4.97 24.17
CA LYS A 317 -23.96 -3.50 24.19
C LYS A 317 -25.32 -2.84 24.42
N PRO A 318 -25.69 -2.56 25.69
CA PRO A 318 -26.77 -1.66 26.02
C PRO A 318 -26.66 -0.32 25.26
N ASN A 319 -27.75 0.10 24.62
CA ASN A 319 -27.88 1.30 23.77
C ASN A 319 -27.17 1.22 22.39
N VAL A 320 -26.80 0.04 21.87
CA VAL A 320 -26.35 -0.08 20.48
C VAL A 320 -27.49 0.28 19.51
N LYS A 321 -27.28 1.30 18.67
CA LYS A 321 -28.32 1.84 17.77
C LYS A 321 -28.36 1.12 16.42
N ARG A 322 -27.19 0.62 15.97
CA ARG A 322 -26.98 0.02 14.66
C ARG A 322 -25.88 -1.05 14.68
N ALA A 323 -26.09 -2.10 13.91
CA ALA A 323 -25.04 -3.04 13.51
C ALA A 323 -24.67 -2.81 12.04
N VAL A 324 -23.47 -3.20 11.66
CA VAL A 324 -23.05 -3.29 10.25
C VAL A 324 -22.53 -4.69 9.96
N VAL A 325 -23.14 -5.32 8.94
CA VAL A 325 -22.74 -6.58 8.34
C VAL A 325 -21.78 -6.25 7.21
N LYS A 326 -20.61 -6.89 7.13
CA LYS A 326 -19.63 -6.65 6.05
C LYS A 326 -19.07 -7.94 5.47
N ILE A 327 -19.08 -8.04 4.15
CA ILE A 327 -18.47 -9.14 3.39
C ILE A 327 -16.93 -9.06 3.49
N ASN A 328 -16.27 -10.21 3.66
CA ASN A 328 -14.84 -10.33 3.97
C ASN A 328 -13.90 -9.60 2.99
N GLU A 329 -14.16 -9.65 1.68
CA GLU A 329 -13.33 -9.00 0.65
C GLU A 329 -14.03 -7.82 -0.04
N GLY A 330 -15.21 -7.41 0.47
CA GLY A 330 -15.98 -6.30 -0.08
C GLY A 330 -15.25 -4.96 0.06
N PHE A 331 -15.16 -4.21 -1.05
CA PHE A 331 -14.47 -2.92 -1.11
C PHE A 331 -15.45 -1.74 -1.33
N SER A 332 -14.93 -0.51 -1.28
CA SER A 332 -15.67 0.76 -1.51
C SER A 332 -16.93 1.00 -0.66
N GLY A 333 -17.17 0.18 0.38
CA GLY A 333 -18.41 0.17 1.17
C GLY A 333 -19.56 -0.62 0.54
N GLU A 334 -19.42 -1.13 -0.68
CA GLU A 334 -20.50 -1.80 -1.43
C GLU A 334 -20.87 -3.16 -0.84
N GLY A 335 -19.88 -3.85 -0.25
CA GLY A 335 -20.08 -5.08 0.54
C GLY A 335 -20.55 -4.86 1.98
N ASN A 336 -21.00 -3.66 2.35
CA ASN A 336 -21.58 -3.36 3.67
C ASN A 336 -23.12 -3.36 3.63
N ALA A 337 -23.75 -3.78 4.72
CA ALA A 337 -25.18 -3.56 4.96
C ALA A 337 -25.44 -3.17 6.43
N ILE A 338 -26.31 -2.20 6.66
CA ILE A 338 -26.61 -1.65 8.00
C ILE A 338 -27.93 -2.24 8.52
N TYR A 339 -27.91 -2.81 9.72
CA TYR A 339 -29.11 -3.18 10.46
C TYR A 339 -29.40 -2.12 11.53
N LYS A 340 -30.63 -1.62 11.58
CA LYS A 340 -31.10 -0.70 12.64
C LYS A 340 -31.85 -1.52 13.67
N PHE A 341 -31.39 -1.50 14.92
CA PHE A 341 -32.07 -2.20 16.01
C PHE A 341 -33.48 -1.63 16.23
N ASN A 342 -34.42 -2.50 16.60
CA ASN A 342 -35.81 -2.15 16.83
C ASN A 342 -36.15 -2.24 18.33
N GLU A 343 -37.22 -1.57 18.74
CA GLU A 343 -37.67 -1.59 20.15
C GLU A 343 -38.31 -2.94 20.54
N LEU A 344 -38.65 -3.81 19.58
CA LEU A 344 -39.28 -5.11 19.83
C LEU A 344 -38.35 -6.06 20.62
N LEU A 345 -37.04 -5.89 20.49
CA LEU A 345 -36.04 -6.62 21.30
C LEU A 345 -36.10 -6.27 22.80
N ASN A 346 -36.78 -5.19 23.21
CA ASN A 346 -37.00 -4.83 24.61
C ASN A 346 -38.32 -5.36 25.20
N ILE A 347 -39.12 -6.11 24.42
CA ILE A 347 -40.48 -6.49 24.81
C ILE A 347 -40.51 -7.95 25.29
N GLU A 348 -41.10 -8.21 26.45
CA GLU A 348 -41.38 -9.59 26.91
C GLU A 348 -42.30 -10.34 25.91
N PRO A 349 -41.99 -11.60 25.53
CA PRO A 349 -41.00 -12.50 26.09
C PRO A 349 -39.74 -12.67 25.23
N ILE A 350 -39.26 -11.58 24.60
CA ILE A 350 -38.06 -11.53 23.73
C ILE A 350 -36.85 -10.98 24.51
N ALA A 351 -37.07 -10.00 25.38
CA ALA A 351 -36.01 -9.28 26.12
C ALA A 351 -35.01 -10.22 26.82
N ASP A 352 -35.49 -11.22 27.56
CA ASP A 352 -34.65 -12.24 28.22
C ASP A 352 -34.60 -13.59 27.45
N ASN A 353 -34.89 -13.60 26.13
CA ASN A 353 -34.93 -14.83 25.34
C ASN A 353 -34.18 -14.75 24.00
N TRP A 354 -32.91 -15.14 24.05
CA TRP A 354 -31.99 -15.17 22.89
C TRP A 354 -32.57 -15.89 21.66
N THR A 355 -33.15 -17.09 21.82
CA THR A 355 -33.68 -17.87 20.69
C THR A 355 -34.81 -17.13 19.97
N LYS A 356 -35.76 -16.54 20.70
CA LYS A 356 -36.83 -15.72 20.11
C LYS A 356 -36.31 -14.41 19.51
N ALA A 357 -35.26 -13.82 20.10
CA ALA A 357 -34.60 -12.65 19.52
C ALA A 357 -33.95 -13.00 18.17
N VAL A 358 -33.31 -14.16 18.04
CA VAL A 358 -32.71 -14.63 16.77
C VAL A 358 -33.80 -14.95 15.74
N GLU A 359 -34.86 -15.67 16.12
CA GLU A 359 -36.03 -15.91 15.24
C GLU A 359 -36.64 -14.60 14.72
N LEU A 360 -36.78 -13.59 15.60
CA LEU A 360 -37.28 -12.27 15.26
C LEU A 360 -36.33 -11.53 14.31
N VAL A 361 -35.04 -11.44 14.64
CA VAL A 361 -34.04 -10.75 13.81
C VAL A 361 -33.98 -11.38 12.44
N ARG A 362 -33.84 -12.71 12.32
CA ARG A 362 -33.73 -13.40 11.02
C ARG A 362 -34.97 -13.17 10.14
N ARG A 363 -36.17 -13.24 10.72
CA ARG A 363 -37.44 -12.94 10.03
C ARG A 363 -37.51 -11.49 9.51
N ASP A 364 -36.84 -10.57 10.18
CA ASP A 364 -36.90 -9.13 9.89
C ASP A 364 -35.68 -8.62 9.11
N LEU A 365 -34.60 -9.41 8.96
CA LEU A 365 -33.43 -9.08 8.12
C LEU A 365 -33.82 -8.63 6.69
N PRO A 366 -34.71 -9.33 5.93
CA PRO A 366 -35.08 -8.92 4.56
C PRO A 366 -35.78 -7.56 4.47
N ARG A 367 -36.25 -7.01 5.60
CA ARG A 367 -36.90 -5.69 5.70
C ARG A 367 -35.95 -4.64 6.28
N HIS A 368 -35.17 -4.98 7.30
CA HIS A 368 -34.42 -4.04 8.12
C HIS A 368 -32.91 -3.98 7.85
N LEU A 369 -32.33 -4.99 7.21
CA LEU A 369 -30.96 -4.92 6.69
C LEU A 369 -30.95 -4.05 5.42
N LYS A 370 -30.14 -2.99 5.41
CA LYS A 370 -30.01 -2.04 4.29
C LYS A 370 -28.61 -2.07 3.70
N MET A 371 -28.49 -2.71 2.54
CA MET A 371 -27.28 -2.72 1.73
C MET A 371 -26.85 -1.29 1.36
N GLN A 372 -25.54 -1.05 1.31
CA GLN A 372 -24.97 0.25 0.95
C GLN A 372 -24.63 0.35 -0.54
N ALA A 373 -24.50 -0.79 -1.23
CA ALA A 373 -24.49 -0.82 -2.70
C ALA A 373 -25.87 -0.44 -3.26
N VAL A 374 -25.89 0.53 -4.16
CA VAL A 374 -27.11 1.00 -4.85
C VAL A 374 -27.71 -0.15 -5.67
N ASN A 375 -29.03 -0.33 -5.56
CA ASN A 375 -29.83 -1.36 -6.26
C ASN A 375 -29.44 -2.83 -6.00
N LEU A 376 -28.60 -3.15 -5.01
CA LEU A 376 -28.29 -4.54 -4.64
C LEU A 376 -29.49 -5.21 -3.91
N PRO A 377 -30.06 -6.32 -4.42
CA PRO A 377 -31.12 -7.06 -3.72
C PRO A 377 -30.62 -7.77 -2.46
N TYR A 378 -31.52 -8.00 -1.51
CA TYR A 378 -31.21 -8.72 -0.25
C TYR A 378 -30.76 -10.17 -0.51
N THR A 379 -31.44 -10.87 -1.41
CA THR A 379 -31.10 -12.24 -1.83
C THR A 379 -29.68 -12.36 -2.33
N ASP A 380 -29.26 -11.36 -3.11
CA ASP A 380 -27.98 -11.35 -3.83
C ASP A 380 -26.86 -10.99 -2.85
N PHE A 381 -27.11 -10.05 -1.93
CA PHE A 381 -26.23 -9.76 -0.80
C PHE A 381 -26.01 -10.98 0.09
N ILE A 382 -27.08 -11.69 0.49
CA ILE A 382 -26.95 -12.90 1.33
C ILE A 382 -26.22 -14.02 0.58
N SER A 383 -26.55 -14.28 -0.69
CA SER A 383 -25.85 -15.33 -1.46
C SER A 383 -24.36 -15.00 -1.67
N LYS A 384 -24.00 -13.72 -1.87
CA LYS A 384 -22.60 -13.28 -1.92
C LYS A 384 -21.92 -13.39 -0.55
N PHE A 385 -22.64 -13.10 0.53
CA PHE A 385 -22.16 -13.26 1.90
C PHE A 385 -21.91 -14.74 2.24
N GLU A 386 -22.78 -15.68 1.85
CA GLU A 386 -22.58 -17.12 2.05
C GLU A 386 -21.34 -17.65 1.31
N GLN A 387 -21.03 -17.09 0.13
CA GLN A 387 -19.85 -17.46 -0.66
C GLN A 387 -18.53 -16.93 -0.08
N MET A 388 -18.53 -15.71 0.45
CA MET A 388 -17.31 -14.98 0.85
C MET A 388 -17.11 -14.90 2.36
N GLN A 389 -18.17 -15.17 3.13
CA GLN A 389 -18.29 -14.98 4.58
C GLN A 389 -18.04 -13.51 5.00
N GLY A 390 -18.16 -13.21 6.29
CA GLY A 390 -17.99 -11.83 6.74
C GLY A 390 -17.98 -11.64 8.25
N ILE A 391 -18.35 -10.42 8.64
CA ILE A 391 -18.34 -9.95 10.02
C ILE A 391 -19.64 -9.23 10.37
N VAL A 392 -19.96 -9.19 11.66
CA VAL A 392 -21.01 -8.33 12.22
C VAL A 392 -20.41 -7.50 13.35
N GLU A 393 -20.47 -6.18 13.25
CA GLU A 393 -19.89 -5.27 14.25
C GLU A 393 -20.79 -4.06 14.55
N GLU A 394 -20.52 -3.35 15.65
CA GLU A 394 -21.19 -2.11 15.97
C GLU A 394 -20.96 -1.05 14.87
N PHE A 395 -22.01 -0.37 14.44
CA PHE A 395 -21.85 0.84 13.64
C PHE A 395 -21.45 1.99 14.56
N LEU A 396 -20.22 2.49 14.41
CA LEU A 396 -19.68 3.54 15.26
C LEU A 396 -20.45 4.85 15.07
N GLU A 397 -21.12 5.28 16.14
CA GLU A 397 -21.84 6.55 16.21
C GLU A 397 -20.91 7.73 16.54
N GLY A 398 -21.33 8.94 16.17
CA GLY A 398 -20.59 10.17 16.43
C GLY A 398 -21.19 11.36 15.66
N VAL A 399 -21.33 12.51 16.33
CA VAL A 399 -21.74 13.78 15.70
C VAL A 399 -20.66 14.35 14.78
N GLU A 400 -19.41 13.99 15.02
CA GLU A 400 -18.25 14.24 14.17
C GLU A 400 -17.61 12.89 13.82
N LYS A 401 -17.06 12.76 12.60
CA LYS A 401 -16.37 11.55 12.14
C LYS A 401 -15.21 11.91 11.23
N SER A 402 -14.17 11.07 11.24
CA SER A 402 -13.09 11.11 10.25
C SER A 402 -12.65 9.69 9.93
N SER A 403 -12.12 9.48 8.72
CA SER A 403 -11.57 8.19 8.27
C SER A 403 -10.05 8.28 8.06
N PRO A 404 -9.23 8.38 9.12
CA PRO A 404 -7.78 8.41 8.97
C PRO A 404 -7.21 7.02 8.70
N SER A 405 -6.06 6.94 8.01
CA SER A 405 -5.33 5.69 7.82
C SER A 405 -3.82 5.85 7.93
N VAL A 406 -3.13 4.72 8.06
CA VAL A 406 -1.66 4.62 8.13
C VAL A 406 -1.19 3.58 7.12
N GLN A 407 -0.16 3.91 6.33
CA GLN A 407 0.56 2.90 5.57
C GLN A 407 1.82 2.48 6.31
N THR A 408 1.95 1.17 6.48
CA THR A 408 3.24 0.51 6.73
C THR A 408 3.79 -0.12 5.45
N ARG A 409 5.10 -0.33 5.43
CA ARG A 409 5.79 -1.18 4.47
C ARG A 409 6.63 -2.18 5.25
N ILE A 410 6.52 -3.45 4.90
CA ILE A 410 7.41 -4.50 5.38
C ILE A 410 8.32 -4.90 4.22
N VAL A 411 9.63 -4.80 4.44
CA VAL A 411 10.66 -5.07 3.42
C VAL A 411 11.24 -6.47 3.58
N PRO A 412 11.93 -7.05 2.58
CA PRO A 412 12.46 -8.42 2.66
C PRO A 412 13.32 -8.74 3.89
N PRO A 413 14.13 -7.81 4.46
CA PRO A 413 14.78 -7.98 5.76
C PRO A 413 13.86 -8.02 7.01
N GLN A 414 12.54 -8.00 6.83
CA GLN A 414 11.49 -7.94 7.87
C GLN A 414 11.53 -6.68 8.77
N GLU A 415 12.14 -5.60 8.27
CA GLU A 415 12.01 -4.26 8.85
C GLU A 415 10.61 -3.69 8.54
N VAL A 416 10.02 -3.00 9.53
CA VAL A 416 8.66 -2.43 9.45
C VAL A 416 8.75 -0.91 9.52
N GLN A 417 8.31 -0.25 8.46
CA GLN A 417 8.45 1.19 8.28
C GLN A 417 7.07 1.86 8.19
N ILE A 418 6.84 2.93 8.94
CA ILE A 418 5.69 3.83 8.75
C ILE A 418 6.07 4.78 7.61
N ILE A 419 5.35 4.70 6.48
CA ILE A 419 5.68 5.42 5.25
C ILE A 419 4.73 6.59 4.94
N SER A 420 3.51 6.57 5.48
CA SER A 420 2.56 7.68 5.41
C SER A 420 1.43 7.55 6.42
N THR A 421 0.72 8.67 6.64
CA THR A 421 -0.63 8.70 7.20
C THR A 421 -1.51 9.58 6.31
N HIS A 422 -2.81 9.33 6.28
CA HIS A 422 -3.77 10.01 5.42
C HIS A 422 -5.08 10.30 6.14
N ASP A 423 -5.74 11.42 5.83
CA ASP A 423 -7.17 11.58 6.11
C ASP A 423 -7.95 11.29 4.82
N GLN A 424 -8.83 10.28 4.83
CA GLN A 424 -9.64 9.96 3.65
C GLN A 424 -10.77 10.99 3.46
N ILE A 425 -10.98 11.40 2.21
CA ILE A 425 -12.07 12.29 1.80
C ILE A 425 -13.23 11.39 1.40
N MET A 426 -14.28 11.38 2.22
CA MET A 426 -15.46 10.53 2.01
C MET A 426 -16.63 11.32 1.43
N GLY A 427 -17.55 10.63 0.75
CA GLY A 427 -18.77 11.19 0.18
C GLY A 427 -19.80 10.12 -0.20
N GLY A 428 -20.68 10.42 -1.15
CA GLY A 428 -21.90 9.64 -1.39
C GLY A 428 -22.97 9.93 -0.31
N GLU A 429 -24.17 9.36 -0.47
CA GLU A 429 -25.34 9.69 0.37
C GLU A 429 -25.12 9.37 1.86
N ASP A 430 -24.55 8.21 2.17
CA ASP A 430 -24.20 7.77 3.54
C ASP A 430 -22.76 8.13 3.97
N GLY A 431 -22.04 8.97 3.19
CA GLY A 431 -20.70 9.45 3.54
C GLY A 431 -19.61 8.36 3.59
N GLN A 432 -19.75 7.27 2.83
CA GLN A 432 -18.87 6.09 2.86
C GLN A 432 -18.11 5.82 1.56
N VAL A 433 -18.35 6.57 0.48
CA VAL A 433 -17.61 6.44 -0.78
C VAL A 433 -16.26 7.17 -0.69
N PHE A 434 -15.15 6.49 -0.98
CA PHE A 434 -13.83 7.12 -1.05
C PHE A 434 -13.71 8.03 -2.28
N LEU A 435 -13.58 9.34 -2.07
CA LEU A 435 -13.37 10.34 -3.12
C LEU A 435 -11.89 10.71 -3.30
N GLY A 436 -11.07 10.54 -2.28
CA GLY A 436 -9.67 10.93 -2.30
C GLY A 436 -9.03 10.93 -0.90
N CYS A 437 -7.88 11.59 -0.76
CA CYS A 437 -7.19 11.73 0.52
C CYS A 437 -6.48 13.08 0.68
N ARG A 438 -6.25 13.47 1.94
CA ARG A 438 -5.31 14.52 2.34
C ARG A 438 -4.10 13.87 3.02
N PHE A 439 -2.93 14.48 2.85
CA PHE A 439 -1.67 13.97 3.38
C PHE A 439 -0.84 15.09 4.05
N PRO A 440 -0.26 14.85 5.26
CA PRO A 440 -0.48 13.67 6.11
C PRO A 440 -1.88 13.68 6.76
N ALA A 441 -2.18 12.70 7.61
CA ALA A 441 -3.37 12.74 8.48
C ALA A 441 -3.28 13.88 9.51
N ALA A 442 -4.41 14.32 10.04
CA ALA A 442 -4.45 15.34 11.09
C ALA A 442 -3.66 14.92 12.34
N HIS A 443 -2.91 15.86 12.90
CA HIS A 443 -1.99 15.64 14.03
C HIS A 443 -2.59 14.86 15.23
N PRO A 444 -3.85 15.07 15.67
CA PRO A 444 -4.45 14.28 16.76
C PRO A 444 -4.48 12.76 16.53
N PHE A 445 -4.44 12.31 15.28
CA PHE A 445 -4.48 10.89 14.92
C PHE A 445 -3.11 10.21 14.93
N GLN A 446 -2.03 10.98 14.70
CA GLN A 446 -0.69 10.49 14.39
C GLN A 446 -0.19 9.41 15.37
N ALA A 447 -0.25 9.67 16.68
CA ALA A 447 0.30 8.77 17.68
C ALA A 447 -0.41 7.40 17.72
N VAL A 448 -1.74 7.38 17.54
CA VAL A 448 -2.52 6.14 17.52
C VAL A 448 -2.29 5.38 16.21
N LEU A 449 -2.32 6.10 15.09
CA LEU A 449 -2.01 5.56 13.76
C LEU A 449 -0.63 4.88 13.73
N HIS A 450 0.41 5.57 14.20
CA HIS A 450 1.79 5.05 14.21
C HIS A 450 1.94 3.87 15.16
N SER A 451 1.33 3.92 16.35
CA SER A 451 1.37 2.84 17.34
C SER A 451 0.67 1.57 16.82
N GLY A 452 -0.54 1.70 16.27
CA GLY A 452 -1.28 0.58 15.67
C GLY A 452 -0.59 0.01 14.44
N GLY A 453 -0.11 0.87 13.53
CA GLY A 453 0.67 0.47 12.37
C GLY A 453 1.93 -0.32 12.73
N LEU A 454 2.73 0.18 13.67
CA LEU A 454 3.93 -0.52 14.14
C LEU A 454 3.62 -1.85 14.85
N LYS A 455 2.52 -1.96 15.60
CA LYS A 455 2.09 -3.22 16.21
C LYS A 455 1.75 -4.26 15.15
N ILE A 456 0.83 -3.93 14.24
CA ILE A 456 0.31 -4.82 13.19
C ILE A 456 1.43 -5.21 12.22
N GLY A 457 2.21 -4.24 11.73
CA GLY A 457 3.35 -4.50 10.86
C GLY A 457 4.40 -5.40 11.51
N LYS A 458 4.74 -5.21 12.80
CA LYS A 458 5.66 -6.10 13.53
C LYS A 458 5.10 -7.49 13.78
N ARG A 459 3.77 -7.65 13.84
CA ARG A 459 3.14 -8.97 13.93
C ARG A 459 3.21 -9.72 12.59
N LEU A 460 2.95 -9.03 11.48
CA LEU A 460 3.02 -9.58 10.13
C LEU A 460 4.46 -9.89 9.66
N ALA A 461 5.43 -9.05 10.03
CA ALA A 461 6.85 -9.26 9.71
C ALA A 461 7.43 -10.53 10.37
N ARG A 462 6.87 -10.97 11.50
CA ARG A 462 7.24 -12.24 12.14
C ARG A 462 6.79 -13.48 11.36
N GLU A 463 5.76 -13.35 10.51
CA GLU A 463 5.35 -14.41 9.58
C GLU A 463 6.19 -14.41 8.29
N GLY A 464 6.91 -13.33 7.99
CA GLY A 464 7.67 -13.16 6.75
C GLY A 464 6.92 -12.41 5.63
N LEU A 465 5.86 -11.65 5.94
CA LEU A 465 5.14 -10.84 4.97
C LEU A 465 6.03 -9.74 4.37
N VAL A 466 6.02 -9.56 3.05
CA VAL A 466 6.70 -8.46 2.35
C VAL A 466 5.69 -7.70 1.49
N GLU A 467 5.06 -6.64 2.02
CA GLU A 467 4.09 -5.83 1.26
C GLU A 467 3.89 -4.43 1.88
N ARG A 468 3.22 -3.54 1.15
CA ARG A 468 2.61 -2.31 1.69
C ARG A 468 1.25 -2.62 2.31
N VAL A 469 1.10 -2.31 3.59
CA VAL A 469 -0.09 -2.61 4.39
C VAL A 469 -0.69 -1.29 4.86
N SER A 470 -1.79 -0.86 4.25
CA SER A 470 -2.63 0.24 4.77
C SER A 470 -3.54 -0.32 5.86
N ILE A 471 -3.66 0.39 6.97
CA ILE A 471 -4.61 0.08 8.05
C ILE A 471 -5.48 1.31 8.21
N ASP A 472 -6.77 1.12 7.98
CA ASP A 472 -7.74 2.20 7.89
C ASP A 472 -8.57 2.24 9.19
N TYR A 473 -8.85 3.43 9.70
CA TYR A 473 -9.51 3.68 10.99
C TYR A 473 -10.76 4.54 10.80
N MET A 474 -11.71 4.35 11.71
CA MET A 474 -12.80 5.29 11.97
C MET A 474 -12.48 6.05 13.26
N ALA A 475 -12.45 7.38 13.18
CA ALA A 475 -12.30 8.27 14.32
C ALA A 475 -13.67 8.85 14.69
N VAL A 476 -14.05 8.75 15.96
CA VAL A 476 -15.27 9.33 16.55
C VAL A 476 -14.94 10.02 17.88
N PRO A 477 -15.75 10.99 18.37
CA PRO A 477 -15.63 11.50 19.73
C PRO A 477 -15.77 10.39 20.77
N SER A 478 -15.08 10.51 21.90
CA SER A 478 -15.17 9.52 22.99
C SER A 478 -16.57 9.41 23.61
N ILE A 479 -17.35 10.48 23.56
CA ILE A 479 -18.79 10.58 23.84
C ILE A 479 -19.48 10.93 22.51
N PRO A 480 -20.11 9.96 21.81
CA PRO A 480 -20.61 10.14 20.44
C PRO A 480 -21.56 11.33 20.23
N GLU A 481 -22.39 11.65 21.22
CA GLU A 481 -23.38 12.74 21.19
C GLU A 481 -22.78 14.15 21.37
N ARG A 482 -21.45 14.27 21.54
CA ARG A 482 -20.76 15.55 21.78
C ARG A 482 -19.64 15.76 20.75
N PRO A 483 -19.39 17.01 20.30
CA PRO A 483 -18.26 17.32 19.42
C PRO A 483 -16.93 17.11 20.14
N VAL A 484 -15.83 17.02 19.39
CA VAL A 484 -14.50 16.80 19.96
C VAL A 484 -14.01 18.03 20.72
N SER A 485 -13.45 17.79 21.89
CA SER A 485 -12.83 18.80 22.76
C SER A 485 -11.68 18.19 23.56
N ALA A 486 -11.03 18.97 24.42
CA ALA A 486 -10.01 18.46 25.35
C ALA A 486 -10.58 17.38 26.29
N ASP A 487 -11.82 17.57 26.77
CA ASP A 487 -12.52 16.64 27.67
C ASP A 487 -13.28 15.53 26.92
N ASN A 488 -13.38 15.63 25.59
CA ASN A 488 -14.01 14.66 24.71
C ASN A 488 -13.11 14.36 23.48
N PRO A 489 -11.94 13.74 23.67
CA PRO A 489 -10.98 13.53 22.60
C PRO A 489 -11.46 12.50 21.56
N TRP A 490 -10.84 12.54 20.37
CA TRP A 490 -10.99 11.51 19.35
C TRP A 490 -10.60 10.11 19.88
N LYS A 491 -11.40 9.12 19.50
CA LYS A 491 -11.18 7.69 19.75
C LYS A 491 -11.15 6.97 18.41
N LEU A 492 -10.04 6.28 18.12
CA LEU A 492 -9.76 5.69 16.82
C LEU A 492 -9.91 4.17 16.87
N TYR A 493 -10.71 3.63 15.95
CA TYR A 493 -11.03 2.23 15.82
C TYR A 493 -10.54 1.73 14.45
N ALA A 494 -9.65 0.75 14.41
CA ALA A 494 -9.21 0.12 13.17
C ALA A 494 -10.37 -0.71 12.57
N ILE A 495 -10.62 -0.56 11.26
CA ILE A 495 -11.78 -1.14 10.57
C ILE A 495 -11.40 -2.12 9.45
N GLU A 496 -10.29 -1.95 8.76
CA GLU A 496 -9.81 -2.90 7.74
C GLU A 496 -8.30 -2.80 7.48
N ILE A 497 -7.73 -3.88 6.92
CA ILE A 497 -6.33 -3.97 6.47
C ILE A 497 -6.31 -4.17 4.95
N ASN A 498 -5.61 -3.28 4.24
CA ASN A 498 -5.53 -3.24 2.79
C ASN A 498 -4.10 -3.54 2.32
N MET A 499 -3.83 -4.79 1.92
CA MET A 499 -2.54 -5.26 1.41
C MET A 499 -2.45 -5.15 -0.12
N ARG A 500 -2.54 -3.93 -0.65
CA ARG A 500 -2.47 -3.60 -2.08
C ARG A 500 -2.08 -2.16 -2.32
N LYS A 501 -1.64 -1.84 -3.53
CA LYS A 501 -1.15 -0.51 -3.93
C LYS A 501 -2.32 0.44 -4.26
N GLY A 502 -3.18 0.68 -3.26
CA GLY A 502 -4.43 1.45 -3.36
C GLY A 502 -4.25 2.95 -3.56
N GLY A 503 -5.36 3.70 -3.57
CA GLY A 503 -5.40 5.13 -3.97
C GLY A 503 -4.55 6.10 -3.14
N THR A 504 -4.08 5.69 -1.96
CA THR A 504 -3.13 6.44 -1.12
C THR A 504 -1.65 6.13 -1.46
N THR A 505 -1.37 5.13 -2.29
CA THR A 505 -0.01 4.68 -2.64
C THR A 505 0.61 5.51 -3.76
N HIS A 506 -0.07 5.66 -4.90
CA HIS A 506 0.50 6.39 -6.05
C HIS A 506 0.73 7.90 -5.77
N PRO A 507 -0.09 8.63 -4.98
CA PRO A 507 0.21 10.03 -4.67
C PRO A 507 1.45 10.17 -3.78
N LEU A 508 1.66 9.25 -2.83
CA LEU A 508 2.86 9.18 -2.01
C LEU A 508 4.10 8.92 -2.87
N ARG A 509 4.04 7.93 -3.78
CA ARG A 509 5.18 7.62 -4.67
C ARG A 509 5.50 8.77 -5.62
N THR A 510 4.49 9.46 -6.14
CA THR A 510 4.64 10.69 -6.95
C THR A 510 5.29 11.82 -6.13
N LEU A 511 4.87 12.04 -4.88
CA LEU A 511 5.49 13.05 -4.00
C LEU A 511 6.96 12.69 -3.67
N GLN A 512 7.23 11.44 -3.28
CA GLN A 512 8.58 10.95 -3.03
C GLN A 512 9.47 11.17 -4.26
N PHE A 513 8.96 10.85 -5.44
CA PHE A 513 9.71 10.96 -6.67
C PHE A 513 10.13 12.40 -7.00
N LEU A 514 9.13 13.26 -7.20
CA LEU A 514 9.32 14.58 -7.80
C LEU A 514 10.12 15.52 -6.89
N THR A 515 10.24 15.16 -5.61
CA THR A 515 10.85 16.00 -4.58
C THR A 515 12.08 15.39 -3.91
N GLY A 516 12.35 14.09 -4.11
CA GLY A 516 13.38 13.32 -3.41
C GLY A 516 13.17 13.22 -1.89
N GLY A 517 11.97 13.56 -1.40
CA GLY A 517 11.68 13.66 0.03
C GLY A 517 11.23 12.35 0.69
N HIS A 518 11.15 12.39 2.02
CA HIS A 518 10.74 11.26 2.85
C HIS A 518 9.75 11.66 3.94
N TYR A 519 8.94 10.70 4.39
CA TYR A 519 8.13 10.82 5.60
C TYR A 519 8.99 10.54 6.83
N ASN A 520 8.88 11.36 7.88
CA ASN A 520 9.56 11.17 9.15
C ASN A 520 8.54 10.80 10.23
N PRO A 521 8.49 9.53 10.69
CA PRO A 521 7.52 9.10 11.69
C PRO A 521 7.57 9.88 13.01
N ASN A 522 8.77 10.37 13.41
CA ASN A 522 8.94 11.11 14.67
C ASN A 522 8.26 12.49 14.64
N THR A 523 8.07 13.08 13.46
CA THR A 523 7.42 14.39 13.29
C THR A 523 6.03 14.29 12.65
N GLY A 524 5.70 13.16 12.02
CA GLY A 524 4.46 12.97 11.28
C GLY A 524 4.41 13.69 9.93
N LEU A 525 5.51 14.33 9.52
CA LEU A 525 5.59 15.19 8.35
C LEU A 525 6.47 14.59 7.25
N PHE A 526 6.21 15.02 6.01
CA PHE A 526 7.08 14.76 4.87
C PHE A 526 7.97 15.96 4.58
N THR A 527 9.28 15.74 4.43
CA THR A 527 10.25 16.78 4.10
C THR A 527 11.07 16.44 2.86
N THR A 528 11.32 17.45 2.04
CA THR A 528 12.25 17.38 0.91
C THR A 528 13.71 17.47 1.39
N PRO A 529 14.72 17.09 0.57
CA PRO A 529 16.13 17.28 0.90
C PRO A 529 16.56 18.74 1.12
N ARG A 530 15.72 19.72 0.72
CA ARG A 530 15.89 21.15 0.99
C ARG A 530 15.21 21.60 2.30
N GLY A 531 14.72 20.68 3.13
CA GLY A 531 14.03 20.95 4.39
C GLY A 531 12.57 21.38 4.27
N SER A 532 12.10 21.74 3.07
CA SER A 532 10.70 22.15 2.86
C SER A 532 9.72 21.00 3.13
N THR A 533 8.74 21.22 4.00
CA THR A 533 7.60 20.31 4.22
C THR A 533 6.71 20.23 2.98
N LYS A 534 6.06 19.08 2.74
CA LYS A 534 5.07 18.92 1.67
C LYS A 534 3.78 18.24 2.12
N TYR A 535 2.70 18.66 1.48
CA TYR A 535 1.34 18.20 1.68
C TYR A 535 0.73 17.89 0.31
N TYR A 536 -0.30 17.03 0.27
CA TYR A 536 -1.14 16.94 -0.93
C TYR A 536 -2.62 16.70 -0.63
N VAL A 537 -3.44 17.08 -1.61
CA VAL A 537 -4.79 16.55 -1.82
C VAL A 537 -4.75 15.70 -3.09
N ALA A 538 -5.24 14.46 -3.03
CA ALA A 538 -5.27 13.55 -4.16
C ALA A 538 -6.65 12.90 -4.32
N SER A 539 -7.04 12.61 -5.55
CA SER A 539 -8.31 11.97 -5.89
C SER A 539 -8.13 11.11 -7.14
N ASP A 540 -8.88 10.02 -7.23
CA ASP A 540 -8.97 9.15 -8.41
C ASP A 540 -10.38 9.19 -9.03
N ASN A 541 -11.25 10.05 -8.50
CA ASN A 541 -12.69 10.10 -8.74
C ASN A 541 -13.12 11.55 -9.07
N LEU A 542 -12.27 12.31 -9.77
CA LEU A 542 -12.73 13.55 -10.42
C LEU A 542 -13.52 13.19 -11.67
N ILE A 543 -14.85 13.19 -11.53
CA ILE A 543 -15.80 12.79 -12.57
C ILE A 543 -16.82 13.89 -12.89
N SER A 544 -17.12 14.09 -14.17
CA SER A 544 -18.18 14.98 -14.66
C SER A 544 -18.52 14.64 -16.11
N GLU A 545 -19.82 14.57 -16.46
CA GLU A 545 -20.28 14.39 -17.84
C GLU A 545 -19.69 15.41 -18.83
N LYS A 546 -19.33 16.61 -18.36
CA LYS A 546 -18.69 17.62 -19.22
C LYS A 546 -17.24 17.27 -19.56
N TYR A 547 -16.53 16.52 -18.73
CA TYR A 547 -15.14 16.13 -18.99
C TYR A 547 -15.02 15.13 -20.15
N LYS A 548 -16.09 14.39 -20.51
CA LYS A 548 -16.15 13.53 -21.71
C LYS A 548 -15.89 14.26 -23.04
N ARG A 549 -15.94 15.60 -23.02
CA ARG A 549 -15.62 16.48 -24.15
C ARG A 549 -14.13 16.70 -24.37
N LEU A 550 -13.29 16.28 -23.42
CA LEU A 550 -11.85 16.47 -23.45
C LEU A 550 -11.13 15.20 -23.92
N LEU A 551 -10.00 15.39 -24.60
CA LEU A 551 -8.98 14.39 -24.84
C LEU A 551 -7.94 14.37 -23.68
N PRO A 552 -7.17 13.28 -23.51
CA PRO A 552 -6.07 13.22 -22.55
C PRO A 552 -5.03 14.34 -22.70
N GLU A 553 -4.76 14.74 -23.94
CA GLU A 553 -3.90 15.87 -24.29
C GLU A 553 -4.48 17.22 -23.79
N ASP A 554 -5.78 17.48 -24.00
CA ASP A 554 -6.45 18.72 -23.56
C ASP A 554 -6.29 19.00 -22.07
N LEU A 555 -6.32 17.97 -21.22
CA LEU A 555 -6.10 18.11 -19.78
C LEU A 555 -4.72 18.73 -19.47
N ILE A 556 -3.68 18.27 -20.18
CA ILE A 556 -2.29 18.71 -20.01
C ILE A 556 -2.14 20.17 -20.47
N ASP A 557 -2.75 20.52 -21.60
CA ASP A 557 -2.71 21.88 -22.14
C ASP A 557 -3.49 22.86 -21.25
N ILE A 558 -4.66 22.46 -20.73
CA ILE A 558 -5.47 23.26 -19.79
C ILE A 558 -4.68 23.59 -18.51
N ILE A 559 -3.98 22.63 -17.87
CA ILE A 559 -3.16 22.95 -16.67
C ILE A 559 -1.87 23.72 -17.00
N THR A 560 -1.39 23.61 -18.24
CA THR A 560 -0.22 24.37 -18.70
C THR A 560 -0.59 25.83 -18.92
N TYR A 561 -1.66 26.09 -19.66
CA TYR A 561 -2.30 27.40 -19.84
C TYR A 561 -2.67 28.05 -18.49
N ALA A 562 -3.30 27.29 -17.59
CA ALA A 562 -3.67 27.76 -16.25
C ALA A 562 -2.50 27.88 -15.25
N LYS A 563 -1.28 27.48 -15.65
CA LYS A 563 -0.06 27.48 -14.80
C LYS A 563 -0.22 26.71 -13.49
N LEU A 564 -0.98 25.61 -13.53
CA LEU A 564 -1.18 24.67 -12.42
C LEU A 564 -0.26 23.45 -12.50
N HIS A 565 0.41 23.22 -13.63
CA HIS A 565 1.37 22.12 -13.80
C HIS A 565 2.44 22.07 -12.71
N PHE A 566 2.94 20.86 -12.40
CA PHE A 566 3.97 20.69 -11.38
C PHE A 566 5.28 21.43 -11.72
N ASN A 567 5.77 22.21 -10.77
CA ASN A 567 6.98 23.02 -10.88
C ASN A 567 8.11 22.39 -10.03
N SER A 568 9.15 21.91 -10.70
CA SER A 568 10.32 21.24 -10.09
C SER A 568 11.28 22.19 -9.33
N THR A 569 11.08 23.51 -9.41
CA THR A 569 11.84 24.48 -8.62
C THR A 569 11.22 24.65 -7.23
N THR A 570 9.89 24.80 -7.17
CA THR A 570 9.12 24.94 -5.93
C THR A 570 8.74 23.61 -5.30
N ASN A 571 8.73 22.53 -6.07
CA ASN A 571 8.16 21.22 -5.73
C ASN A 571 6.67 21.33 -5.35
N THR A 572 5.87 22.04 -6.15
CA THR A 572 4.41 22.22 -5.97
C THR A 572 3.68 22.23 -7.30
N GLY A 573 2.35 22.08 -7.27
CA GLY A 573 1.48 22.04 -8.45
C GLY A 573 0.78 20.69 -8.63
N VAL A 574 0.23 20.48 -9.81
CA VAL A 574 -0.74 19.42 -10.11
C VAL A 574 -0.14 18.36 -11.03
N ILE A 575 -0.39 17.09 -10.69
CA ILE A 575 -0.05 15.90 -11.48
C ILE A 575 -1.32 15.12 -11.76
N PHE A 576 -1.52 14.67 -13.01
CA PHE A 576 -2.62 13.79 -13.40
C PHE A 576 -2.25 12.30 -13.34
N HIS A 577 -3.27 11.46 -13.23
CA HIS A 577 -3.20 10.02 -13.43
C HIS A 577 -4.55 9.48 -13.92
N MET A 578 -4.59 8.25 -14.46
CA MET A 578 -5.75 7.69 -15.17
C MET A 578 -6.29 8.63 -16.26
N ILE A 579 -5.37 9.21 -17.05
CA ILE A 579 -5.67 10.27 -18.02
C ILE A 579 -6.48 9.71 -19.19
N GLY A 580 -6.28 8.44 -19.56
CA GLY A 580 -7.00 7.79 -20.67
C GLY A 580 -8.52 7.71 -20.47
N ALA A 581 -9.00 7.73 -19.22
CA ALA A 581 -10.42 7.62 -18.89
C ALA A 581 -11.24 8.87 -19.24
N VAL A 582 -10.61 10.03 -19.49
CA VAL A 582 -11.31 11.32 -19.56
C VAL A 582 -12.36 11.37 -20.68
N SER A 583 -12.06 10.93 -21.89
CA SER A 583 -12.98 11.08 -23.03
C SER A 583 -14.19 10.14 -22.97
N GLN A 584 -14.02 8.93 -22.41
CA GLN A 584 -15.11 7.95 -22.35
C GLN A 584 -15.96 8.09 -21.07
N TYR A 585 -15.30 8.25 -19.93
CA TYR A 585 -15.95 8.25 -18.61
C TYR A 585 -16.11 9.64 -18.02
N GLY A 586 -15.46 10.66 -18.58
CA GLY A 586 -15.41 11.98 -17.95
C GLY A 586 -14.70 11.93 -16.61
N LYS A 587 -13.80 10.95 -16.43
CA LYS A 587 -13.12 10.62 -15.17
C LYS A 587 -11.62 10.70 -15.37
N PHE A 588 -10.91 11.25 -14.40
CA PHE A 588 -9.46 11.18 -14.27
C PHE A 588 -9.09 11.36 -12.78
N GLY A 589 -7.81 11.29 -12.46
CA GLY A 589 -7.30 11.52 -11.12
C GLY A 589 -6.22 12.59 -11.06
N VAL A 590 -6.02 13.14 -9.86
CA VAL A 590 -5.06 14.21 -9.54
C VAL A 590 -4.22 13.89 -8.31
N THR A 591 -3.06 14.52 -8.22
CA THR A 591 -2.28 14.74 -7.00
C THR A 591 -1.82 16.20 -6.99
N CYS A 592 -2.33 16.98 -6.04
CA CYS A 592 -2.11 18.42 -5.93
C CYS A 592 -1.16 18.71 -4.75
N ILE A 593 0.09 19.08 -5.05
CA ILE A 593 1.18 19.20 -4.06
C ILE A 593 1.37 20.65 -3.63
N GLY A 594 1.38 20.90 -2.32
CA GLY A 594 1.61 22.23 -1.71
C GLY A 594 2.67 22.20 -0.60
N ASN A 595 3.15 23.39 -0.20
CA ASN A 595 4.00 23.60 0.99
C ASN A 595 3.17 23.66 2.28
N THR A 596 1.85 23.85 2.17
CA THR A 596 0.89 23.85 3.28
C THR A 596 -0.36 23.04 2.91
N PRO A 597 -1.18 22.59 3.89
CA PRO A 597 -2.47 21.94 3.60
C PRO A 597 -3.41 22.84 2.78
N ALA A 598 -3.42 24.15 3.07
CA ALA A 598 -4.25 25.13 2.38
C ALA A 598 -3.84 25.32 0.91
N GLU A 599 -2.54 25.38 0.62
CA GLU A 599 -2.03 25.46 -0.75
C GLU A 599 -2.35 24.19 -1.56
N ALA A 600 -2.24 23.01 -0.94
CA ALA A 600 -2.62 21.75 -1.58
C ALA A 600 -4.12 21.66 -1.90
N GLN A 601 -4.98 22.17 -1.00
CA GLN A 601 -6.42 22.27 -1.23
C GLN A 601 -6.77 23.31 -2.30
N ASP A 602 -6.14 24.49 -2.29
CA ASP A 602 -6.33 25.54 -3.29
C ASP A 602 -5.91 25.07 -4.70
N PHE A 603 -4.82 24.29 -4.84
CA PHE A 603 -4.48 23.63 -6.11
C PHE A 603 -5.57 22.66 -6.58
N TYR A 604 -6.16 21.87 -5.68
CA TYR A 604 -7.26 20.96 -6.01
C TYR A 604 -8.52 21.73 -6.45
N ASP A 605 -8.95 22.71 -5.65
CA ASP A 605 -10.17 23.50 -5.91
C ASP A 605 -10.04 24.33 -7.21
N LYS A 606 -8.84 24.87 -7.49
CA LYS A 606 -8.52 25.52 -8.77
C LYS A 606 -8.59 24.54 -9.93
N THR A 607 -7.99 23.36 -9.82
CA THR A 607 -8.01 22.31 -10.86
C THR A 607 -9.43 21.92 -11.23
N VAL A 608 -10.26 21.59 -10.24
CA VAL A 608 -11.67 21.23 -10.42
C VAL A 608 -12.43 22.37 -11.11
N ARG A 609 -12.32 23.61 -10.60
CA ARG A 609 -13.01 24.77 -11.17
C ARG A 609 -12.60 25.06 -12.62
N ILE A 610 -11.30 24.98 -12.92
CA ILE A 610 -10.77 25.33 -14.24
C ILE A 610 -11.11 24.26 -15.28
N ILE A 611 -10.97 22.98 -14.97
CA ILE A 611 -11.37 21.92 -15.91
C ILE A 611 -12.91 21.92 -16.08
N GLN A 612 -13.67 22.22 -15.04
CA GLN A 612 -15.12 22.38 -15.16
C GLN A 612 -15.56 23.63 -15.96
N GLN A 613 -14.70 24.64 -16.11
CA GLN A 613 -14.91 25.76 -17.04
C GLN A 613 -14.48 25.37 -18.46
N GLU A 614 -13.23 24.94 -18.64
CA GLU A 614 -12.62 24.75 -19.96
C GLU A 614 -13.09 23.48 -20.70
N SER A 615 -13.70 22.51 -20.01
CA SER A 615 -14.53 21.46 -20.65
C SER A 615 -15.75 21.99 -21.44
N THR A 616 -15.96 23.31 -21.46
CA THR A 616 -16.97 23.98 -22.30
C THR A 616 -16.41 25.10 -23.19
N THR A 617 -15.08 25.25 -23.30
CA THR A 617 -14.44 26.28 -24.14
C THR A 617 -13.15 25.77 -24.81
N THR A 618 -12.72 26.46 -25.88
CA THR A 618 -11.48 26.19 -26.61
C THR A 618 -10.40 27.26 -26.38
N ARG A 619 -10.54 28.11 -25.36
CA ARG A 619 -9.69 29.31 -25.12
C ARG A 619 -8.22 29.03 -24.81
N TRP A 620 -7.87 27.77 -24.58
CA TRP A 620 -6.54 27.29 -24.25
C TRP A 620 -5.77 26.77 -25.48
N LEU A 621 -6.44 26.62 -26.64
CA LEU A 621 -5.86 26.24 -27.94
C LEU A 621 -5.31 27.46 -28.73
N ILE A 622 -4.38 28.22 -28.13
CA ILE A 622 -3.78 29.44 -28.72
C ILE A 622 -2.37 29.17 -29.24
#